data_AF-A0A1Q9VJW0-F1
#
_entry.id   AF-A0A1Q9VJW0-F1
#
_cell.length_a   1.000
_cell.length_b   1.000
_cell.length_c   1.000
_cell.angle_alpha   90.00
_cell.angle_beta   90.00
_cell.angle_gamma   90.00
#
_symmetry.space_group_name_H-M   'P 1'
#
loop_
_entity.id
_entity.type
_entity.pdbx_description
1 polymer ?
#
loop_
_entity_poly.entity_id
_entity_poly.type
_entity_poly.pdbx_seq_one_letter_code
_entity_poly.pdbx_strand_id
1 'polypeptide(L)'
;MVPQQATARSAGARSPQQVSVTSTLVAGVVVTGDADRVRDLARDDAVVKVYRIIPKKPANKGTDTFTRAVETWESTGLTGEGVRIGVIDTGLDYTHADFGGPGTQEAYDQAYGERGAGPVPEGTFDELKYLGGHDFAGYDYDASGTVEGTTLVPSPDENPIDSLDTIGSGHGSHVAGTVAGYGVTADGGTFRGDYAAVSDVADWKVGPGSAPEAGLYALKVFGDLGGSTGVVVDALEWAADPDQDGDLSDRLDIVNLSLGSDGSPADDPENLFIDQLSRSARSR
;
A
#
# COMPACT_ATOMS: atom_id res chain seq x y z
N MET A 1 6.48 12.45 24.64
CA MET A 1 5.28 13.26 24.99
C MET A 1 5.17 14.47 24.07
N VAL A 2 4.82 14.29 22.79
CA VAL A 2 4.41 15.41 21.91
C VAL A 2 3.37 14.96 20.83
N PRO A 3 2.17 14.46 21.20
CA PRO A 3 1.03 14.54 20.25
C PRO A 3 -0.05 15.53 20.70
N GLN A 4 -0.07 15.95 21.97
CA GLN A 4 -1.11 16.87 22.48
C GLN A 4 -0.86 18.35 22.16
N GLN A 5 0.36 18.73 21.76
CA GLN A 5 0.67 20.14 21.50
C GLN A 5 0.30 20.62 20.08
N ALA A 6 0.13 19.72 19.12
CA ALA A 6 -0.36 20.08 17.78
C ALA A 6 -1.88 20.37 17.80
N THR A 7 -2.64 19.57 18.56
CA THR A 7 -4.09 19.80 18.77
C THR A 7 -4.38 21.03 19.63
N ALA A 8 -3.47 21.41 20.54
CA ALA A 8 -3.65 22.59 21.38
C ALA A 8 -3.40 23.93 20.65
N ARG A 9 -2.61 23.97 19.57
CA ARG A 9 -2.40 25.21 18.80
C ARG A 9 -3.60 25.58 17.92
N SER A 10 -4.40 24.60 17.51
CA SER A 10 -5.61 24.83 16.71
C SER A 10 -6.86 25.13 17.55
N ALA A 11 -6.87 24.75 18.84
CA ALA A 11 -7.95 25.07 19.77
C ALA A 11 -8.00 26.55 20.18
N GLY A 12 -6.97 27.35 19.83
CA GLY A 12 -6.87 28.78 20.15
C GLY A 12 -7.13 29.73 18.97
N ALA A 13 -7.38 29.23 17.76
CA ALA A 13 -7.65 30.09 16.61
C ALA A 13 -9.08 30.68 16.71
N ARG A 14 -9.17 32.01 16.73
CA ARG A 14 -10.42 32.77 16.93
C ARG A 14 -11.44 32.67 15.77
N SER A 15 -11.11 31.97 14.68
CA SER A 15 -11.94 31.81 13.48
C SER A 15 -11.77 30.40 12.87
N PRO A 16 -12.82 29.79 12.26
CA PRO A 16 -12.68 28.54 11.50
C PRO A 16 -11.58 28.68 10.46
N GLN A 17 -10.68 27.71 10.41
CA GLN A 17 -9.56 27.73 9.47
C GLN A 17 -9.97 26.96 8.21
N GLN A 18 -9.81 27.61 7.06
CA GLN A 18 -9.96 26.98 5.77
C GLN A 18 -8.83 25.96 5.58
N VAL A 19 -9.23 24.70 5.36
CA VAL A 19 -8.33 23.58 5.10
C VAL A 19 -8.09 23.44 3.60
N SER A 20 -9.15 23.57 2.78
CA SER A 20 -9.04 23.51 1.31
C SER A 20 -10.28 24.10 0.63
N VAL A 21 -10.16 24.38 -0.67
CA VAL A 21 -11.30 24.72 -1.55
C VAL A 21 -11.41 23.64 -2.61
N THR A 22 -12.62 23.14 -2.83
CA THR A 22 -12.94 22.20 -3.89
C THR A 22 -13.70 22.95 -4.98
N SER A 23 -13.35 22.73 -6.25
CA SER A 23 -13.99 23.41 -7.38
C SER A 23 -14.32 22.48 -8.55
N THR A 24 -13.70 21.31 -8.60
CA THR A 24 -13.74 20.43 -9.79
C THR A 24 -14.98 19.54 -9.85
N LEU A 25 -15.41 18.98 -8.71
CA LEU A 25 -16.55 18.05 -8.65
C LEU A 25 -17.73 18.63 -7.85
N VAL A 26 -17.42 19.37 -6.79
CA VAL A 26 -18.38 20.13 -5.99
C VAL A 26 -17.68 21.42 -5.56
N ALA A 27 -18.30 22.57 -5.82
CA ALA A 27 -17.82 23.85 -5.30
C ALA A 27 -18.03 23.88 -3.77
N GLY A 28 -16.96 23.95 -3.00
CA GLY A 28 -17.03 23.86 -1.55
C GLY A 28 -15.77 24.34 -0.85
N VAL A 29 -15.89 24.66 0.44
CA VAL A 29 -14.76 25.03 1.30
C VAL A 29 -14.72 24.06 2.46
N VAL A 30 -13.60 23.36 2.61
CA VAL A 30 -13.36 22.48 3.76
C VAL A 30 -12.82 23.36 4.88
N VAL A 31 -13.48 23.34 6.04
CA VAL A 31 -13.10 24.13 7.22
C VAL A 31 -12.89 23.23 8.42
N THR A 32 -11.94 23.61 9.28
CA THR A 32 -11.72 22.99 10.60
C THR A 32 -11.90 24.04 11.69
N GLY A 33 -12.55 23.69 12.79
CA GLY A 33 -12.83 24.63 13.88
C GLY A 33 -13.85 24.13 14.89
N ASP A 34 -14.15 24.97 15.88
CA ASP A 34 -15.15 24.73 16.91
C ASP A 34 -16.55 24.48 16.31
N ALA A 35 -17.21 23.42 16.77
CA ALA A 35 -18.48 22.95 16.21
C ALA A 35 -19.61 23.99 16.28
N ASP A 36 -19.63 24.85 17.31
CA ASP A 36 -20.65 25.89 17.44
C ASP A 36 -20.40 27.04 16.45
N ARG A 37 -19.13 27.31 16.12
CA ARG A 37 -18.76 28.34 15.12
C ARG A 37 -18.89 27.84 13.68
N VAL A 38 -18.68 26.56 13.41
CA VAL A 38 -19.01 25.96 12.10
C VAL A 38 -20.52 26.01 11.84
N ARG A 39 -21.35 25.90 12.88
CA ARG A 39 -22.81 26.11 12.76
C ARG A 39 -23.18 27.55 12.48
N ASP A 40 -22.43 28.53 12.97
CA ASP A 40 -22.64 29.93 12.61
C ASP A 40 -22.30 30.19 11.13
N LEU A 41 -21.28 29.53 10.59
CA LEU A 41 -20.97 29.58 9.15
C LEU A 41 -22.09 28.96 8.30
N ALA A 42 -22.77 27.92 8.82
CA ALA A 42 -23.92 27.28 8.18
C ALA A 42 -25.16 28.19 8.07
N ARG A 43 -25.18 29.33 8.78
CA ARG A 43 -26.26 30.33 8.74
C ARG A 43 -26.01 31.45 7.73
N ASP A 44 -24.84 31.46 7.08
CA ASP A 44 -24.57 32.39 5.99
C ASP A 44 -25.40 31.98 4.76
N ASP A 45 -26.07 32.95 4.13
CA ASP A 45 -26.94 32.71 2.97
C ASP A 45 -26.18 32.11 1.77
N ALA A 46 -24.84 32.23 1.73
CA ALA A 46 -24.01 31.60 0.72
C ALA A 46 -23.75 30.10 0.96
N VAL A 47 -24.06 29.57 2.14
CA VAL A 47 -23.80 28.17 2.52
C VAL A 47 -25.03 27.30 2.25
N VAL A 48 -24.98 26.55 1.15
CA VAL A 48 -26.10 25.72 0.70
C VAL A 48 -26.32 24.48 1.58
N LYS A 49 -25.24 23.79 2.00
CA LYS A 49 -25.27 22.62 2.88
C LYS A 49 -23.95 22.45 3.63
N VAL A 50 -24.02 21.89 4.83
CA VAL A 50 -22.84 21.52 5.65
C VAL A 50 -22.81 20.02 5.88
N TYR A 51 -21.66 19.41 5.58
CA TYR A 51 -21.39 17.99 5.80
C TYR A 51 -20.21 17.82 6.74
N ARG A 52 -20.35 16.91 7.72
CA ARG A 52 -19.23 16.55 8.59
C ARG A 52 -18.31 15.58 7.83
N ILE A 53 -17.07 15.98 7.60
CA ILE A 53 -16.03 15.06 7.15
C ILE A 53 -15.58 14.26 8.38
N ILE A 54 -15.82 12.95 8.37
CA ILE A 54 -15.33 12.04 9.40
C ILE A 54 -13.91 11.62 8.99
N PRO A 55 -12.87 11.94 9.76
CA PRO A 55 -11.52 11.47 9.49
C PRO A 55 -11.54 9.94 9.40
N LYS A 56 -11.07 9.40 8.28
CA LYS A 56 -10.89 7.96 8.10
C LYS A 56 -9.51 7.58 8.61
N LYS A 57 -9.40 6.39 9.19
CA LYS A 57 -8.13 5.73 9.49
C LYS A 57 -7.90 4.68 8.39
N PRO A 58 -6.64 4.36 8.05
CA PRO A 58 -6.34 3.18 7.24
C PRO A 58 -6.99 1.96 7.89
N ALA A 59 -7.78 1.20 7.11
CA ALA A 59 -8.48 0.01 7.55
C ALA A 59 -8.90 -0.80 6.33
N ASN A 60 -8.30 -1.97 6.11
CA ASN A 60 -8.55 -2.80 4.93
C ASN A 60 -9.96 -3.44 4.89
N LYS A 61 -10.59 -3.68 6.05
CA LYS A 61 -11.91 -4.34 6.11
C LYS A 61 -13.09 -3.56 5.52
N GLY A 62 -12.95 -2.26 5.31
CA GLY A 62 -14.04 -1.41 4.83
C GLY A 62 -14.23 -1.45 3.33
N THR A 63 -13.28 -2.03 2.59
CA THR A 63 -13.23 -1.91 1.12
C THR A 63 -13.88 -3.12 0.45
N ASP A 64 -13.71 -4.33 0.99
CA ASP A 64 -14.15 -5.59 0.37
C ASP A 64 -15.67 -5.74 0.35
N THR A 65 -16.35 -5.31 1.42
CA THR A 65 -17.83 -5.25 1.46
C THR A 65 -18.38 -4.19 0.49
N PHE A 66 -17.60 -3.14 0.20
CA PHE A 66 -18.02 -2.07 -0.73
C PHE A 66 -17.73 -2.43 -2.20
N THR A 67 -16.70 -3.22 -2.49
CA THR A 67 -16.34 -3.68 -3.84
C THR A 67 -17.02 -4.99 -4.23
N ARG A 68 -17.78 -5.62 -3.32
CA ARG A 68 -18.46 -6.92 -3.53
C ARG A 68 -17.49 -8.08 -3.79
N ALA A 69 -16.28 -8.00 -3.23
CA ALA A 69 -15.31 -9.09 -3.30
C ALA A 69 -15.86 -10.35 -2.62
N VAL A 70 -16.48 -10.20 -1.44
CA VAL A 70 -17.14 -11.30 -0.70
C VAL A 70 -18.23 -11.98 -1.54
N GLU A 71 -19.11 -11.20 -2.17
CA GLU A 71 -20.17 -11.75 -3.06
C GLU A 71 -19.57 -12.50 -4.27
N THR A 72 -18.39 -12.07 -4.75
CA THR A 72 -17.69 -12.72 -5.87
C THR A 72 -17.10 -14.06 -5.46
N TRP A 73 -16.46 -14.16 -4.30
CA TRP A 73 -15.96 -15.44 -3.77
C TRP A 73 -17.10 -16.42 -3.53
N GLU A 74 -18.17 -16.00 -2.85
CA GLU A 74 -19.34 -16.84 -2.57
C GLU A 74 -20.01 -17.35 -3.87
N SER A 75 -20.09 -16.51 -4.91
CA SER A 75 -20.83 -16.85 -6.14
C SER A 75 -20.01 -17.56 -7.21
N THR A 76 -18.70 -17.34 -7.25
CA THR A 76 -17.83 -17.86 -8.33
C THR A 76 -16.76 -18.83 -7.84
N GLY A 77 -16.40 -18.79 -6.56
CA GLY A 77 -15.25 -19.52 -6.02
C GLY A 77 -13.90 -19.02 -6.53
N LEU A 78 -13.84 -17.89 -7.26
CA LEU A 78 -12.59 -17.33 -7.78
C LEU A 78 -11.91 -16.43 -6.74
N THR A 79 -10.76 -16.86 -6.24
CA THR A 79 -10.02 -16.24 -5.13
C THR A 79 -8.63 -15.74 -5.53
N GLY A 80 -8.25 -15.92 -6.80
CA GLY A 80 -6.93 -15.54 -7.32
C GLY A 80 -5.87 -16.65 -7.27
N GLU A 81 -6.23 -17.88 -6.91
CA GLU A 81 -5.30 -19.02 -6.95
C GLU A 81 -4.55 -19.12 -8.29
N GLY A 82 -3.21 -19.26 -8.20
CA GLY A 82 -2.33 -19.35 -9.37
C GLY A 82 -2.02 -18.02 -10.07
N VAL A 83 -2.60 -16.90 -9.64
CA VAL A 83 -2.27 -15.57 -10.13
C VAL A 83 -1.06 -15.02 -9.38
N ARG A 84 -0.08 -14.48 -10.12
CA ARG A 84 1.12 -13.82 -9.57
C ARG A 84 0.98 -12.31 -9.68
N ILE A 85 1.06 -11.63 -8.55
CA ILE A 85 0.87 -10.18 -8.46
C ILE A 85 2.14 -9.52 -7.94
N GLY A 86 2.72 -8.61 -8.73
CA GLY A 86 3.80 -7.74 -8.28
C GLY A 86 3.27 -6.47 -7.63
N VAL A 87 3.71 -6.19 -6.40
CA VAL A 87 3.43 -4.93 -5.70
C VAL A 87 4.70 -4.09 -5.72
N ILE A 88 4.68 -3.03 -6.52
CA ILE A 88 5.80 -2.07 -6.63
C ILE A 88 5.49 -0.89 -5.71
N ASP A 89 6.16 -0.84 -4.55
CA ASP A 89 5.85 0.10 -3.46
C ASP A 89 7.02 0.20 -2.45
N THR A 90 6.74 0.50 -1.18
CA THR A 90 7.74 0.60 -0.09
C THR A 90 8.27 -0.73 0.43
N GLY A 91 7.72 -1.85 -0.05
CA GLY A 91 8.07 -3.21 0.37
C GLY A 91 6.86 -4.01 0.84
N LEU A 92 7.12 -5.18 1.43
CA LEU A 92 6.11 -6.04 2.03
C LEU A 92 6.61 -6.62 3.35
N ASP A 93 5.88 -6.40 4.44
CA ASP A 93 6.07 -7.17 5.68
C ASP A 93 5.52 -8.60 5.48
N TYR A 94 6.28 -9.43 4.79
CA TYR A 94 5.94 -10.83 4.53
C TYR A 94 5.90 -11.69 5.81
N THR A 95 6.35 -11.15 6.95
CA THR A 95 6.27 -11.81 8.25
C THR A 95 4.91 -11.66 8.91
N HIS A 96 4.09 -10.72 8.43
CA HIS A 96 2.79 -10.43 8.99
C HIS A 96 1.80 -11.60 8.79
N ALA A 97 0.95 -11.84 9.81
CA ALA A 97 -0.05 -12.92 9.76
C ALA A 97 -1.04 -12.76 8.61
N ASP A 98 -1.31 -11.53 8.15
CA ASP A 98 -2.16 -11.27 6.98
C ASP A 98 -1.59 -11.90 5.69
N PHE A 99 -0.29 -12.17 5.65
CA PHE A 99 0.38 -12.85 4.54
C PHE A 99 0.82 -14.28 4.89
N GLY A 100 0.34 -14.82 6.01
CA GLY A 100 0.66 -16.19 6.44
C GLY A 100 2.00 -16.35 7.17
N GLY A 101 2.75 -15.27 7.34
CA GLY A 101 3.96 -15.27 8.16
C GLY A 101 3.66 -15.47 9.66
N PRO A 102 4.71 -15.63 10.51
CA PRO A 102 4.54 -15.90 11.94
C PRO A 102 3.70 -14.85 12.69
N GLY A 103 3.66 -13.60 12.20
CA GLY A 103 2.90 -12.51 12.80
C GLY A 103 3.45 -12.04 14.14
N THR A 104 4.74 -12.24 14.40
CA THR A 104 5.40 -11.88 15.65
C THR A 104 6.47 -10.81 15.45
N GLN A 105 6.72 -10.02 16.48
CA GLN A 105 7.79 -9.02 16.46
C GLN A 105 9.15 -9.68 16.26
N GLU A 106 9.38 -10.85 16.84
CA GLU A 106 10.64 -11.58 16.70
C GLU A 106 10.91 -12.00 15.25
N ALA A 107 9.87 -12.39 14.50
CA ALA A 107 10.01 -12.72 13.08
C ALA A 107 10.30 -11.48 12.25
N TYR A 108 9.61 -10.38 12.52
CA TYR A 108 9.89 -9.09 11.88
C TYR A 108 11.31 -8.62 12.18
N ASP A 109 11.75 -8.63 13.44
CA ASP A 109 13.10 -8.20 13.82
C ASP A 109 14.19 -9.05 13.16
N GLN A 110 13.94 -10.36 13.00
CA GLN A 110 14.81 -11.26 12.25
C GLN A 110 14.86 -10.92 10.75
N ALA A 111 13.69 -10.67 10.14
CA ALA A 111 13.57 -10.34 8.73
C ALA A 111 14.15 -8.96 8.39
N TYR A 112 13.89 -7.97 9.24
CA TYR A 112 14.32 -6.59 9.04
C TYR A 112 15.78 -6.38 9.44
N GLY A 113 16.26 -7.03 10.51
CA GLY A 113 17.62 -6.81 11.00
C GLY A 113 17.88 -5.34 11.34
N GLU A 114 18.98 -4.77 10.84
CA GLU A 114 19.31 -3.36 11.08
C GLU A 114 18.68 -2.38 10.08
N ARG A 115 18.47 -2.81 8.83
CA ARG A 115 18.20 -1.92 7.69
C ARG A 115 17.32 -2.54 6.59
N GLY A 116 16.67 -3.65 6.87
CA GLY A 116 15.89 -4.40 5.90
C GLY A 116 16.72 -5.08 4.80
N ALA A 117 18.04 -5.14 4.91
CA ALA A 117 18.91 -5.60 3.83
C ALA A 117 19.39 -7.05 4.02
N GLY A 118 19.64 -7.74 2.92
CA GLY A 118 20.28 -9.06 2.88
C GLY A 118 19.37 -10.12 2.25
N PRO A 119 19.58 -11.42 2.54
CA PRO A 119 18.65 -12.45 2.08
C PRO A 119 17.38 -12.46 2.93
N VAL A 120 16.26 -12.85 2.33
CA VAL A 120 15.00 -13.14 3.06
C VAL A 120 15.23 -14.33 3.98
N PRO A 121 15.07 -14.21 5.31
CA PRO A 121 15.36 -15.33 6.22
C PRO A 121 14.32 -16.46 6.10
N GLU A 122 14.78 -17.70 5.95
CA GLU A 122 13.91 -18.87 5.93
C GLU A 122 13.01 -18.96 7.18
N GLY A 123 11.76 -19.41 6.99
CA GLY A 123 10.79 -19.60 8.06
C GLY A 123 10.14 -18.31 8.58
N THR A 124 10.42 -17.15 7.97
CA THR A 124 9.78 -15.88 8.32
C THR A 124 8.58 -15.53 7.44
N PHE A 125 8.29 -16.33 6.41
CA PHE A 125 7.21 -16.08 5.44
C PHE A 125 6.45 -17.36 5.08
N ASP A 126 5.30 -17.21 4.42
CA ASP A 126 4.51 -18.29 3.83
C ASP A 126 4.83 -18.39 2.32
N GLU A 127 5.41 -19.52 1.90
CA GLU A 127 5.82 -19.76 0.50
C GLU A 127 4.66 -19.77 -0.50
N LEU A 128 3.41 -19.96 -0.05
CA LEU A 128 2.24 -19.89 -0.92
C LEU A 128 1.78 -18.46 -1.17
N LYS A 129 2.09 -17.55 -0.25
CA LYS A 129 1.72 -16.14 -0.33
C LYS A 129 2.85 -15.29 -0.86
N TYR A 130 4.02 -15.38 -0.26
CA TYR A 130 5.21 -14.64 -0.65
C TYR A 130 6.04 -15.49 -1.60
N LEU A 131 5.95 -15.19 -2.90
CA LEU A 131 6.63 -15.94 -3.95
C LEU A 131 8.04 -15.42 -4.23
N GLY A 132 8.41 -14.28 -3.64
CA GLY A 132 9.72 -13.66 -3.78
C GLY A 132 9.63 -12.14 -3.97
N GLY A 133 10.73 -11.53 -4.39
CA GLY A 133 10.79 -10.10 -4.58
C GLY A 133 12.22 -9.57 -4.60
N HIS A 134 12.35 -8.26 -4.68
CA HIS A 134 13.63 -7.57 -4.72
C HIS A 134 13.50 -6.16 -4.14
N ASP A 135 14.52 -5.73 -3.38
CA ASP A 135 14.69 -4.34 -3.01
C ASP A 135 15.60 -3.65 -4.02
N PHE A 136 15.05 -2.71 -4.78
CA PHE A 136 15.77 -1.90 -5.76
C PHE A 136 16.33 -0.61 -5.15
N ALA A 137 15.88 -0.24 -3.96
CA ALA A 137 16.19 1.04 -3.33
C ALA A 137 17.23 0.90 -2.22
N GLY A 138 17.02 -0.03 -1.29
CA GLY A 138 17.76 -0.12 -0.04
C GLY A 138 17.36 0.97 0.96
N TYR A 139 17.93 0.91 2.16
CA TYR A 139 17.48 1.69 3.33
C TYR A 139 17.46 3.23 3.17
N ASP A 140 18.52 3.85 2.64
CA ASP A 140 18.72 5.31 2.67
C ASP A 140 18.60 5.99 1.30
N TYR A 141 18.00 5.31 0.31
CA TYR A 141 17.79 5.88 -1.03
C TYR A 141 16.67 6.93 -1.10
N ASP A 142 16.93 8.05 -1.75
CA ASP A 142 15.92 9.05 -2.13
C ASP A 142 16.30 9.74 -3.45
N ALA A 143 15.42 9.68 -4.45
CA ALA A 143 15.70 10.26 -5.76
C ALA A 143 15.61 11.79 -5.80
N SER A 144 15.03 12.45 -4.78
CA SER A 144 14.88 13.91 -4.79
C SER A 144 16.17 14.63 -4.42
N GLY A 145 17.03 14.01 -3.61
CA GLY A 145 18.22 14.63 -3.04
C GLY A 145 17.91 15.76 -2.06
N THR A 146 16.67 15.86 -1.59
CA THR A 146 16.21 16.94 -0.69
C THR A 146 16.02 16.47 0.76
N VAL A 147 16.04 15.17 1.01
CA VAL A 147 15.91 14.58 2.34
C VAL A 147 17.29 14.49 2.99
N GLU A 148 17.40 14.96 4.24
CA GLU A 148 18.67 14.88 4.98
C GLU A 148 18.92 13.43 5.45
N GLY A 149 20.15 12.94 5.27
CA GLY A 149 20.54 11.58 5.67
C GLY A 149 20.27 10.51 4.63
N THR A 150 19.84 10.88 3.41
CA THR A 150 19.64 9.96 2.29
C THR A 150 20.72 10.10 1.22
N THR A 151 20.73 9.17 0.27
CA THR A 151 21.62 9.11 -0.90
C THR A 151 20.84 9.03 -2.21
N LEU A 152 21.40 9.59 -3.28
CA LEU A 152 20.87 9.48 -4.64
C LEU A 152 21.18 8.11 -5.29
N VAL A 153 22.02 7.30 -4.66
CA VAL A 153 22.48 6.01 -5.19
C VAL A 153 21.74 4.89 -4.46
N PRO A 154 20.92 4.07 -5.16
CA PRO A 154 20.25 2.95 -4.54
C PRO A 154 21.25 1.87 -4.11
N SER A 155 20.85 1.05 -3.14
CA SER A 155 21.60 -0.12 -2.66
C SER A 155 20.73 -1.37 -2.74
N PRO A 156 20.58 -1.97 -3.94
CA PRO A 156 19.67 -3.10 -4.14
C PRO A 156 20.09 -4.37 -3.40
N ASP A 157 19.11 -5.15 -2.93
CA ASP A 157 19.31 -6.47 -2.33
C ASP A 157 18.06 -7.37 -2.42
N GLU A 158 18.13 -8.59 -1.87
CA GLU A 158 17.11 -9.62 -2.03
C GLU A 158 15.91 -9.45 -1.07
N ASN A 159 15.97 -8.55 -0.09
CA ASN A 159 15.00 -8.47 0.98
C ASN A 159 14.11 -7.22 0.87
N PRO A 160 12.93 -7.32 0.22
CA PRO A 160 11.99 -6.22 0.08
C PRO A 160 11.10 -6.02 1.32
N ILE A 161 11.61 -6.31 2.52
CA ILE A 161 10.85 -6.16 3.76
C ILE A 161 10.44 -4.69 3.93
N ASP A 162 9.15 -4.46 4.19
CA ASP A 162 8.63 -3.10 4.43
C ASP A 162 9.06 -2.65 5.83
N SER A 163 9.54 -1.41 5.96
CA SER A 163 9.88 -0.88 7.26
C SER A 163 8.64 -0.60 8.11
N LEU A 164 8.80 -0.48 9.43
CA LEU A 164 7.76 -0.01 10.36
C LEU A 164 8.01 1.40 10.93
N ASP A 165 9.21 1.96 10.75
CA ASP A 165 9.72 3.05 11.60
C ASP A 165 9.89 4.43 10.91
N THR A 166 9.49 4.59 9.64
CA THR A 166 9.87 5.79 8.85
C THR A 166 8.70 6.47 8.10
N ILE A 167 9.00 7.52 7.33
CA ILE A 167 8.03 8.25 6.51
C ILE A 167 7.73 7.40 5.26
N GLY A 168 6.47 7.06 5.02
CA GLY A 168 6.05 6.24 3.86
C GLY A 168 6.07 4.72 4.12
N SER A 169 6.78 4.29 5.15
CA SER A 169 6.80 2.95 5.76
C SER A 169 5.42 2.28 5.86
N GLY A 170 5.32 0.99 5.52
CA GLY A 170 4.10 0.19 5.68
C GLY A 170 3.04 0.37 4.58
N HIS A 171 3.27 1.26 3.62
CA HIS A 171 2.32 1.53 2.53
C HIS A 171 2.21 0.33 1.59
N GLY A 172 3.33 -0.24 1.17
CA GLY A 172 3.36 -1.43 0.32
C GLY A 172 2.68 -2.63 0.97
N SER A 173 2.90 -2.86 2.26
CA SER A 173 2.19 -3.89 3.03
C SER A 173 0.67 -3.64 3.09
N HIS A 174 0.24 -2.39 3.27
CA HIS A 174 -1.18 -2.05 3.25
C HIS A 174 -1.82 -2.29 1.87
N VAL A 175 -1.13 -1.91 0.81
CA VAL A 175 -1.53 -2.13 -0.59
C VAL A 175 -1.63 -3.63 -0.88
N ALA A 176 -0.59 -4.40 -0.55
CA ALA A 176 -0.56 -5.85 -0.71
C ALA A 176 -1.69 -6.54 0.06
N GLY A 177 -1.98 -6.09 1.28
CA GLY A 177 -3.09 -6.60 2.10
C GLY A 177 -4.45 -6.37 1.44
N THR A 178 -4.64 -5.19 0.81
CA THR A 178 -5.87 -4.89 0.05
C THR A 178 -6.03 -5.80 -1.17
N VAL A 179 -4.93 -6.15 -1.81
CA VAL A 179 -4.95 -6.97 -3.02
C VAL A 179 -5.10 -8.45 -2.70
N ALA A 180 -4.27 -9.00 -1.81
CA ALA A 180 -4.17 -10.44 -1.60
C ALA A 180 -3.86 -10.85 -0.15
N GLY A 181 -4.19 -10.02 0.85
CA GLY A 181 -4.12 -10.47 2.25
C GLY A 181 -5.04 -11.66 2.49
N TYR A 182 -4.60 -12.65 3.26
CA TYR A 182 -5.47 -13.75 3.72
C TYR A 182 -6.53 -13.27 4.72
N GLY A 183 -6.29 -12.15 5.39
CA GLY A 183 -7.07 -11.69 6.51
C GLY A 183 -6.57 -12.28 7.83
N VAL A 184 -6.81 -11.53 8.90
CA VAL A 184 -6.45 -11.88 10.27
C VAL A 184 -7.71 -11.99 11.10
N THR A 185 -8.01 -13.19 11.58
CA THR A 185 -9.22 -13.51 12.35
C THR A 185 -9.22 -12.81 13.72
N ALA A 186 -10.36 -12.87 14.41
CA ALA A 186 -10.55 -12.19 15.70
C ALA A 186 -9.54 -12.63 16.79
N ASP A 187 -9.05 -13.87 16.73
CA ASP A 187 -8.00 -14.41 17.60
C ASP A 187 -6.59 -13.93 17.23
N GLY A 188 -6.40 -13.33 16.05
CA GLY A 188 -5.12 -12.79 15.58
C GLY A 188 -4.32 -13.72 14.68
N GLY A 189 -4.86 -14.89 14.32
CA GLY A 189 -4.22 -15.79 13.35
C GLY A 189 -4.56 -15.45 11.90
N THR A 190 -3.78 -15.99 10.98
CA THR A 190 -4.10 -16.01 9.54
C THR A 190 -5.34 -16.83 9.30
N PHE A 191 -6.27 -16.35 8.48
CA PHE A 191 -7.36 -17.19 7.99
C PHE A 191 -6.83 -18.20 6.96
N ARG A 192 -7.12 -19.49 7.19
CA ARG A 192 -6.71 -20.61 6.32
C ARG A 192 -7.92 -21.45 5.87
N GLY A 193 -9.12 -20.91 6.03
CA GLY A 193 -10.37 -21.59 5.67
C GLY A 193 -10.79 -21.34 4.23
N ASP A 194 -11.99 -21.81 3.89
CA ASP A 194 -12.60 -21.60 2.57
C ASP A 194 -13.22 -20.19 2.47
N TYR A 195 -12.70 -19.36 1.56
CA TYR A 195 -13.21 -18.00 1.31
C TYR A 195 -14.62 -18.00 0.72
N ALA A 196 -15.02 -19.03 -0.03
CA ALA A 196 -16.37 -19.14 -0.58
C ALA A 196 -17.42 -19.41 0.52
N ALA A 197 -16.98 -19.83 1.72
CA ALA A 197 -17.82 -20.02 2.89
C ALA A 197 -17.85 -18.78 3.84
N VAL A 198 -17.09 -17.73 3.54
CA VAL A 198 -17.03 -16.51 4.35
C VAL A 198 -18.21 -15.60 3.98
N SER A 199 -19.12 -15.41 4.93
CA SER A 199 -20.30 -14.54 4.77
C SER A 199 -20.22 -13.20 5.51
N ASP A 200 -19.30 -13.07 6.48
CA ASP A 200 -19.03 -11.82 7.20
C ASP A 200 -17.59 -11.81 7.75
N VAL A 201 -16.97 -10.64 7.73
CA VAL A 201 -15.60 -10.36 8.20
C VAL A 201 -15.57 -9.22 9.24
N ALA A 202 -16.73 -8.77 9.74
CA ALA A 202 -16.83 -7.59 10.62
C ALA A 202 -15.95 -7.68 11.89
N ASP A 203 -15.85 -8.88 12.47
CA ASP A 203 -15.09 -9.17 13.70
C ASP A 203 -13.60 -9.45 13.45
N TRP A 204 -13.16 -9.50 12.20
CA TRP A 204 -11.76 -9.76 11.86
C TRP A 204 -10.91 -8.53 12.20
N LYS A 205 -9.65 -8.78 12.60
CA LYS A 205 -8.67 -7.72 12.85
C LYS A 205 -8.23 -7.08 11.55
N VAL A 206 -8.01 -7.90 10.53
CA VAL A 206 -7.68 -7.49 9.15
C VAL A 206 -8.60 -8.27 8.21
N GLY A 207 -9.27 -7.56 7.30
CA GLY A 207 -10.10 -8.22 6.28
C GLY A 207 -9.22 -8.83 5.19
N PRO A 208 -9.67 -9.92 4.54
CA PRO A 208 -8.97 -10.49 3.40
C PRO A 208 -8.94 -9.52 2.22
N GLY A 209 -7.84 -9.53 1.46
CA GLY A 209 -7.74 -8.78 0.22
C GLY A 209 -8.64 -9.34 -0.87
N SER A 210 -8.78 -8.61 -1.97
CA SER A 210 -9.71 -8.94 -3.08
C SER A 210 -9.45 -10.30 -3.75
N ALA A 211 -8.19 -10.74 -3.80
CA ALA A 211 -7.72 -12.01 -4.35
C ALA A 211 -6.88 -12.75 -3.30
N PRO A 212 -7.50 -13.26 -2.23
CA PRO A 212 -6.78 -13.70 -1.04
C PRO A 212 -5.93 -14.96 -1.27
N GLU A 213 -6.10 -15.70 -2.36
CA GLU A 213 -5.28 -16.88 -2.70
C GLU A 213 -4.26 -16.60 -3.82
N ALA A 214 -4.13 -15.35 -4.28
CA ALA A 214 -3.07 -14.95 -5.20
C ALA A 214 -1.70 -14.91 -4.51
N GLY A 215 -0.65 -15.22 -5.26
CA GLY A 215 0.73 -15.08 -4.83
C GLY A 215 1.24 -13.66 -5.05
N LEU A 216 2.06 -13.18 -4.12
CA LEU A 216 2.64 -11.84 -4.10
C LEU A 216 4.13 -11.88 -4.37
N TYR A 217 4.57 -10.96 -5.21
CA TYR A 217 5.96 -10.53 -5.34
C TYR A 217 6.10 -9.11 -4.82
N ALA A 218 7.08 -8.86 -3.96
CA ALA A 218 7.34 -7.54 -3.40
C ALA A 218 8.50 -6.86 -4.13
N LEU A 219 8.24 -5.72 -4.74
CA LEU A 219 9.22 -4.96 -5.52
C LEU A 219 9.39 -3.59 -4.86
N LYS A 220 10.36 -3.51 -3.95
CA LYS A 220 10.57 -2.32 -3.12
C LYS A 220 11.36 -1.29 -3.92
N VAL A 221 10.77 -0.12 -4.14
CA VAL A 221 11.36 0.96 -4.94
C VAL A 221 11.62 2.23 -4.14
N PHE A 222 11.15 2.32 -2.90
CA PHE A 222 11.47 3.42 -2.00
C PHE A 222 12.39 2.95 -0.89
N GLY A 223 13.40 3.78 -0.60
CA GLY A 223 14.19 3.58 0.61
C GLY A 223 13.39 3.98 1.84
N ASP A 224 13.70 3.34 2.96
CA ASP A 224 13.00 3.56 4.23
C ASP A 224 13.11 5.01 4.70
N LEU A 225 14.27 5.66 4.48
CA LEU A 225 14.45 7.07 4.79
C LEU A 225 14.00 8.02 3.67
N GLY A 226 13.69 7.47 2.50
CA GLY A 226 13.35 8.23 1.30
C GLY A 226 11.88 8.57 1.18
N GLY A 227 11.56 9.40 0.18
CA GLY A 227 10.17 9.69 -0.21
C GLY A 227 9.98 9.80 -1.71
N SER A 228 11.05 9.63 -2.48
CA SER A 228 11.07 9.70 -3.94
C SER A 228 11.89 8.55 -4.51
N THR A 229 11.49 8.06 -5.68
CA THR A 229 12.15 6.96 -6.37
C THR A 229 12.36 7.26 -7.85
N GLY A 230 13.43 6.71 -8.41
CA GLY A 230 13.71 6.69 -9.84
C GLY A 230 14.01 5.28 -10.36
N VAL A 231 13.76 4.22 -9.57
CA VAL A 231 14.06 2.82 -9.90
C VAL A 231 12.81 1.99 -10.26
N VAL A 232 11.70 2.67 -10.59
CA VAL A 232 10.44 2.01 -10.97
C VAL A 232 10.60 1.19 -12.24
N VAL A 233 11.36 1.70 -13.21
CA VAL A 233 11.64 0.98 -14.47
C VAL A 233 12.39 -0.32 -14.21
N ASP A 234 13.33 -0.35 -13.26
CA ASP A 234 14.07 -1.56 -12.90
C ASP A 234 13.12 -2.63 -12.33
N ALA A 235 12.17 -2.22 -11.49
CA ALA A 235 11.12 -3.12 -10.97
C ALA A 235 10.17 -3.62 -12.06
N LEU A 236 9.85 -2.80 -13.07
CA LEU A 236 9.00 -3.21 -14.20
C LEU A 236 9.70 -4.21 -15.12
N GLU A 237 11.00 -4.03 -15.37
CA GLU A 237 11.81 -5.01 -16.11
C GLU A 237 11.88 -6.34 -15.35
N TRP A 238 12.13 -6.30 -14.04
CA TRP A 238 12.11 -7.49 -13.19
C TRP A 238 10.75 -8.20 -13.22
N ALA A 239 9.65 -7.44 -13.18
CA ALA A 239 8.31 -8.04 -13.27
C ALA A 239 8.03 -8.70 -14.63
N ALA A 240 8.72 -8.28 -15.69
CA ALA A 240 8.60 -8.85 -17.03
C ALA A 240 9.44 -10.11 -17.21
N ASP A 241 10.59 -10.19 -16.52
CA ASP A 241 11.56 -11.28 -16.60
C ASP A 241 12.21 -11.50 -15.21
N PRO A 242 11.51 -12.16 -14.26
CA PRO A 242 11.98 -12.34 -12.89
C PRO A 242 13.29 -13.11 -12.77
N ASP A 243 13.56 -14.07 -13.66
CA ASP A 243 14.78 -14.89 -13.65
C ASP A 243 15.90 -14.38 -14.59
N GLN A 244 15.62 -13.32 -15.35
CA GLN A 244 16.54 -12.61 -16.25
C GLN A 244 17.10 -13.48 -17.37
N ASP A 245 16.34 -14.46 -17.84
CA ASP A 245 16.75 -15.37 -18.92
C ASP A 245 16.32 -14.90 -20.32
N GLY A 246 15.51 -13.84 -20.40
CA GLY A 246 14.95 -13.25 -21.61
C GLY A 246 13.66 -13.90 -22.12
N ASP A 247 13.10 -14.90 -21.43
CA ASP A 247 11.81 -15.52 -21.70
C ASP A 247 10.72 -14.94 -20.80
N LEU A 248 9.87 -14.08 -21.37
CA LEU A 248 8.76 -13.44 -20.65
C LEU A 248 7.60 -14.39 -20.26
N SER A 249 7.79 -15.71 -20.36
CA SER A 249 6.76 -16.70 -20.04
C SER A 249 6.48 -16.77 -18.53
N ASP A 250 7.46 -16.43 -17.70
CA ASP A 250 7.44 -16.41 -16.25
C ASP A 250 7.13 -15.01 -15.65
N ARG A 251 6.90 -13.99 -16.50
CA ARG A 251 6.46 -12.66 -16.08
C ARG A 251 5.30 -12.67 -15.08
N LEU A 252 5.17 -11.63 -14.26
CA LEU A 252 4.03 -11.47 -13.38
C LEU A 252 2.72 -11.26 -14.16
N ASP A 253 1.60 -11.75 -13.64
CA ASP A 253 0.30 -11.68 -14.30
C ASP A 253 -0.35 -10.30 -14.12
N ILE A 254 -0.14 -9.68 -12.96
CA ILE A 254 -0.64 -8.35 -12.59
C ILE A 254 0.48 -7.57 -11.91
N VAL A 255 0.61 -6.29 -12.25
CA VAL A 255 1.49 -5.36 -11.55
C VAL A 255 0.63 -4.24 -10.95
N ASN A 256 0.71 -4.07 -9.63
CA ASN A 256 0.11 -2.95 -8.93
C ASN A 256 1.17 -1.87 -8.70
N LEU A 257 0.99 -0.74 -9.38
CA LEU A 257 1.78 0.48 -9.23
C LEU A 257 0.97 1.49 -8.40
N SER A 258 1.24 1.57 -7.10
CA SER A 258 0.61 2.57 -6.22
C SER A 258 1.48 3.82 -6.11
N LEU A 259 1.90 4.32 -7.27
CA LEU A 259 2.85 5.42 -7.44
C LEU A 259 2.20 6.56 -8.23
N GLY A 260 2.62 7.79 -7.97
CA GLY A 260 2.18 8.95 -8.74
C GLY A 260 3.05 10.17 -8.47
N SER A 261 3.28 10.97 -9.51
CA SER A 261 3.95 12.27 -9.41
C SER A 261 2.93 13.41 -9.45
N ASP A 262 3.20 14.48 -8.71
CA ASP A 262 2.52 15.76 -8.93
C ASP A 262 3.12 16.42 -10.19
N GLY A 263 2.74 15.91 -11.37
CA GLY A 263 2.95 16.60 -12.65
C GLY A 263 3.99 16.02 -13.64
N SER A 264 4.03 14.70 -13.86
CA SER A 264 4.83 14.13 -14.95
C SER A 264 4.41 14.66 -16.34
N PRO A 265 5.35 15.09 -17.20
CA PRO A 265 5.08 15.35 -18.61
C PRO A 265 4.57 14.10 -19.33
N ALA A 266 3.81 14.28 -20.42
CA ALA A 266 3.27 13.16 -21.23
C ALA A 266 4.36 12.24 -21.84
N ASP A 267 5.63 12.68 -21.84
CA ASP A 267 6.79 11.95 -22.38
C ASP A 267 7.63 11.26 -21.29
N ASP A 268 7.06 11.02 -20.10
CA ASP A 268 7.72 10.23 -19.06
C ASP A 268 7.99 8.79 -19.57
N PRO A 269 9.25 8.30 -19.54
CA PRO A 269 9.59 6.95 -20.00
C PRO A 269 8.77 5.85 -19.30
N GLU A 270 8.30 6.06 -18.07
CA GLU A 270 7.42 5.12 -17.36
C GLU A 270 6.13 4.82 -18.15
N ASN A 271 5.56 5.82 -18.82
CA ASN A 271 4.36 5.65 -19.64
C ASN A 271 4.62 4.75 -20.85
N LEU A 272 5.83 4.76 -21.43
CA LEU A 272 6.21 3.88 -22.54
C LEU A 272 6.35 2.42 -22.10
N PHE A 273 6.92 2.17 -20.92
CA PHE A 273 7.05 0.82 -20.37
C PHE A 273 5.70 0.24 -19.96
N ILE A 274 4.84 1.03 -19.30
CA ILE A 274 3.46 0.63 -18.96
C ILE A 274 2.67 0.28 -20.23
N ASP A 275 2.82 1.07 -21.29
CA ASP A 275 2.19 0.82 -22.59
C ASP A 275 2.68 -0.48 -23.25
N GLN A 276 3.97 -0.81 -23.15
CA GLN A 276 4.52 -2.05 -23.71
C GLN A 276 4.08 -3.29 -22.91
N LEU A 277 4.12 -3.21 -21.58
CA LEU A 277 3.64 -4.26 -20.67
C LEU A 277 2.15 -4.57 -20.89
N SER A 278 1.32 -3.53 -21.07
CA SER A 278 -0.11 -3.73 -21.33
C SER A 278 -0.40 -4.30 -22.73
N ARG A 279 0.43 -4.00 -23.74
CA ARG A 279 0.27 -4.52 -25.11
C ARG A 279 0.69 -5.99 -25.23
N SER A 280 1.74 -6.42 -24.53
CA SER A 280 2.16 -7.82 -24.49
C SER A 280 1.17 -8.73 -23.73
N ALA A 281 0.38 -8.16 -22.81
CA ALA A 281 -0.70 -8.87 -22.12
C ALA A 281 -1.92 -9.18 -23.01
N ARG A 282 -2.17 -8.39 -24.07
CA ARG A 282 -3.36 -8.52 -24.95
C ARG A 282 -3.19 -9.49 -26.12
N SER A 283 -2.02 -10.09 -26.31
CA SER A 283 -1.75 -11.01 -27.44
C SER A 283 -2.02 -12.49 -27.14
N ARG A 284 -2.66 -12.80 -26.00
CA ARG A 284 -3.19 -14.14 -25.68
C ARG A 284 -4.65 -14.27 -26.10
#